data_AF-A0A382QYJ3-F1
#
_entry.id   AF-A0A382QYJ3-F1
#
_cell.length_a   1.000
_cell.length_b   1.000
_cell.length_c   1.000
_cell.angle_alpha   90.00
_cell.angle_beta   90.00
_cell.angle_gamma   90.00
#
_symmetry.space_group_name_H-M   'P 1'
#
loop_
_entity.id
_entity.type
_entity.pdbx_description
1 polymer ?
#
loop_
_entity_poly.entity_id
_entity_poly.type
_entity_poly.pdbx_seq_one_letter_code
_entity_poly.pdbx_strand_id
1 'polypeptide(L)' 'EVCSACHPFYTGQQKIVDTAGRVDKFRQRYGKK' A
#
# COMPACT_ATOMS: atom_id res chain seq x y z
N GLU A 1 -15.40 -9.36 -18.31
CA GLU A 1 -16.08 -9.74 -17.05
C GLU A 1 -15.32 -9.27 -15.80
N VAL A 2 -15.54 -8.03 -15.34
CA VAL A 2 -15.11 -7.57 -14.01
C VAL A 2 -16.26 -7.85 -13.05
N CYS A 3 -16.22 -8.99 -12.37
CA CYS A 3 -17.19 -9.31 -11.31
C CYS A 3 -16.81 -8.61 -10.00
N SER A 4 -17.79 -7.99 -9.35
CA SER A 4 -17.65 -7.37 -8.01
C SER A 4 -17.14 -8.36 -6.95
N ALA A 5 -17.45 -9.65 -7.10
CA ALA A 5 -16.95 -10.71 -6.23
C ALA A 5 -15.47 -11.11 -6.49
N CYS A 6 -14.89 -10.70 -7.63
CA CYS A 6 -13.62 -11.23 -8.13
C CYS A 6 -12.49 -10.21 -8.14
N HIS A 7 -12.79 -8.91 -8.12
CA HIS A 7 -11.76 -7.89 -8.08
C HIS A 7 -11.49 -7.44 -6.64
N PRO A 8 -10.23 -7.51 -6.15
CA PRO A 8 -9.84 -7.09 -4.80
C PRO A 8 -10.21 -5.64 -4.43
N PHE A 9 -10.55 -4.84 -5.44
CA PHE A 9 -11.06 -3.48 -5.31
C PHE A 9 -12.45 -3.43 -4.64
N TYR A 10 -13.32 -4.40 -4.93
CA TYR A 10 -14.69 -4.44 -4.42
C TYR A 10 -14.84 -5.33 -3.18
N THR A 11 -13.92 -6.27 -2.95
CA THR A 11 -13.91 -7.14 -1.75
C THR A 11 -13.19 -6.51 -0.55
N GLY A 12 -12.88 -5.22 -0.61
CA GLY A 12 -12.33 -4.45 0.52
C GLY A 12 -10.86 -4.74 0.87
N GLN A 13 -10.19 -5.57 0.08
CA GLN A 13 -8.76 -5.88 0.25
C GLN A 13 -7.86 -4.97 -0.60
N GLN A 14 -8.28 -3.72 -0.81
CA GLN A 14 -7.36 -2.72 -1.33
C GLN A 14 -6.32 -2.44 -0.25
N LYS A 15 -5.15 -3.05 -0.40
CA LYS A 15 -3.95 -2.68 0.34
C LYS A 15 -3.59 -1.26 -0.09
N ILE A 16 -4.17 -0.27 0.58
CA ILE A 16 -3.80 1.13 0.41
C ILE A 16 -2.33 1.17 0.77
N VAL A 17 -1.47 1.34 -0.23
CA VAL A 17 -0.03 1.47 -0.01
C VAL A 17 0.15 2.80 0.68
N ASP A 18 0.11 2.79 2.01
CA ASP A 18 0.23 3.97 2.83
C ASP A 18 1.53 4.72 2.48
N THR A 19 1.39 5.97 2.08
CA THR A 19 2.51 6.87 1.77
C THR A 19 3.50 6.95 2.94
N ALA A 20 3.01 6.72 4.17
CA ALA A 20 3.81 6.59 5.39
C ALA A 20 4.94 5.55 5.24
N GLY A 21 4.67 4.39 4.65
CA GLY A 21 5.66 3.32 4.49
C GLY A 21 6.81 3.68 3.54
N ARG A 22 6.64 4.65 2.64
CA ARG A 22 7.72 5.14 1.77
C ARG A 22 8.64 6.11 2.50
N VAL A 23 8.06 7.03 3.28
CA VAL A 23 8.83 7.99 4.09
C VAL A 23 9.61 7.25 5.20
N ASP A 24 9.00 6.27 5.84
CA ASP A 24 9.69 5.45 6.86
C ASP A 24 10.84 4.63 6.27
N LYS A 25 10.67 4.05 5.08
CA LYS A 25 11.78 3.38 4.36
C LYS A 25 12.90 4.35 3.99
N PHE A 26 12.57 5.58 3.60
CA PHE A 26 13.55 6.61 3.30
C PHE A 26 14.32 7.02 4.57
N ARG A 27 13.61 7.32 5.67
CA ARG A 27 14.21 7.64 6.97
C ARG A 27 15.06 6.50 7.52
N GLN A 28 14.64 5.24 7.34
CA GLN A 28 15.42 4.07 7.76
C GLN A 28 16.73 3.95 6.98
N ARG A 29 16.74 4.25 5.68
CA ARG A 29 17.92 4.14 4.81
C ARG A 29 18.89 5.32 4.96
N TYR A 30 18.37 6.53 5.18
CA TYR A 30 19.16 7.77 5.09
C TYR A 30 19.18 8.60 6.38
N GLY A 31 18.40 8.23 7.40
CA GLY A 31 18.28 8.98 8.66
C GLY A 31 19.30 8.62 9.74
N LYS A 32 20.13 7.58 9.54
CA LYS A 32 21.28 7.29 10.41
C LYS A 32 22.52 8.00 9.87
N LYS A 33 22.72 9.24 10.29
CA LYS A 33 24.02 9.89 10.35
C LYS A 33 24.25 10.36 11.77
#